data_AF-A0A2J6WGZ0-F1
#
_entry.id   AF-A0A2J6WGZ0-F1
#
_cell.length_a   1.000
_cell.length_b   1.000
_cell.length_c   1.000
_cell.angle_alpha   90.00
_cell.angle_beta   90.00
_cell.angle_gamma   90.00
#
_symmetry.space_group_name_H-M   'P 1'
#
loop_
_entity.id
_entity.type
_entity.pdbx_description
1 polymer ?
#
loop_
_entity_poly.entity_id
_entity_poly.type
_entity_poly.pdbx_seq_one_letter_code
_entity_poly.pdbx_strand_id
1 'polypeptide(L)'
;MSELANALKKIKQEGKKAKFSYGAVKHVSSLTLNKIYFLISILTSILIALYAYFKMPHFDRIVKDYVNLDEDRSMFNKKLSEYEKFKKDNLDSNFYSSLIKKDFASASRVIEQMDNKSTKVEKLKAFLYFAKDDYTMAKSLLESYVQKEKDPSAINLISYIYYSYGDYVKANEMLQKEDLKDGNLLINKGMLAERLGDLRAALEFYEKGLTLIDSDVIKYKVKIKVKSIKLALGIQ
;
A
#
# COMPACT_ATOMS: atom_id res chain seq x y z
N MET A 1 102.74 -9.07 20.33
CA MET A 1 102.08 -10.25 19.72
C MET A 1 102.69 -11.58 20.21
N SER A 2 102.75 -11.84 21.54
CA SER A 2 103.27 -13.14 22.05
C SER A 2 102.39 -13.80 23.13
N GLU A 3 101.46 -13.08 23.77
CA GLU A 3 100.56 -13.69 24.77
C GLU A 3 99.40 -14.47 24.13
N LEU A 4 98.86 -13.97 23.00
CA LEU A 4 97.75 -14.62 22.31
C LEU A 4 98.14 -15.99 21.73
N ALA A 5 99.40 -16.12 21.27
CA ALA A 5 99.93 -17.38 20.74
C ALA A 5 100.17 -18.42 21.85
N ASN A 6 100.59 -17.98 23.03
CA ASN A 6 100.74 -18.86 24.20
C ASN A 6 99.39 -19.29 24.78
N ALA A 7 98.39 -18.41 24.78
CA ALA A 7 97.03 -18.74 25.20
C ALA A 7 96.39 -19.82 24.30
N LEU A 8 96.55 -19.71 22.98
CA LEU A 8 96.03 -20.69 22.02
C LEU A 8 96.74 -22.06 22.11
N LYS A 9 98.02 -22.08 22.49
CA LYS A 9 98.77 -23.34 22.67
C LYS A 9 98.34 -24.10 23.93
N LYS A 10 97.92 -23.39 24.98
CA LYS A 10 97.41 -23.97 26.24
C LYS A 10 96.04 -24.61 26.04
N ILE A 11 95.14 -23.97 25.27
CA ILE A 11 93.81 -24.50 24.94
C ILE A 11 93.88 -25.80 24.11
N LYS A 12 94.92 -25.97 23.28
CA LYS A 12 95.09 -27.19 22.47
C LYS A 12 95.64 -28.39 23.26
N GLN A 13 96.26 -28.18 24.43
CA GLN A 13 96.83 -29.25 25.26
C GLN A 13 95.91 -29.76 26.38
N GLU A 14 94.85 -29.03 26.74
CA GLU A 14 93.86 -29.44 27.74
C GLU A 14 92.71 -30.28 27.15
N GLY A 15 92.94 -30.93 26.01
CA GLY A 15 92.08 -31.98 25.41
C GLY A 15 91.99 -33.27 26.24
N LYS A 16 91.90 -33.16 27.57
CA LYS A 16 91.53 -34.27 28.47
C LYS A 16 90.04 -34.17 28.76
N LYS A 17 89.32 -35.16 28.24
CA LYS A 17 87.88 -35.41 28.38
C LYS A 17 87.37 -35.14 29.82
N ALA A 18 86.78 -33.97 30.04
CA ALA A 18 85.91 -33.74 31.18
C ALA A 18 84.56 -34.45 30.91
N LYS A 19 84.31 -35.57 31.60
CA LYS A 19 83.00 -36.21 31.64
C LYS A 19 82.06 -35.33 32.47
N PHE A 20 81.38 -34.38 31.83
CA PHE A 20 80.27 -33.67 32.46
C PHE A 20 79.02 -34.55 32.44
N SER A 21 78.65 -35.05 33.62
CA SER A 21 77.35 -35.65 33.89
C SER A 21 76.28 -34.56 33.89
N TYR A 22 75.56 -34.39 32.78
CA TYR A 22 74.36 -33.57 32.74
C TYR A 22 73.19 -34.36 33.34
N GLY A 23 72.91 -34.08 34.60
CA GLY A 23 71.66 -34.47 35.24
C GLY A 23 70.46 -33.79 34.59
N ALA A 24 69.42 -34.59 34.33
CA ALA A 24 68.02 -34.23 34.12
C ALA A 24 67.73 -32.78 33.67
N VAL A 25 67.82 -32.51 32.36
CA VAL A 25 67.11 -31.37 31.76
C VAL A 25 65.63 -31.75 31.70
N LYS A 26 64.81 -31.17 32.59
CA LYS A 26 63.35 -31.21 32.46
C LYS A 26 63.01 -30.72 31.04
N HIS A 27 62.33 -31.54 30.26
CA HIS A 27 61.80 -31.19 28.94
C HIS A 27 60.96 -29.92 29.06
N VAL A 28 61.55 -28.77 28.74
CA VAL A 28 60.78 -27.58 28.38
C VAL A 28 60.16 -27.93 27.04
N SER A 29 58.84 -28.14 27.00
CA SER A 29 58.14 -28.45 25.76
C SER A 29 58.50 -27.38 24.73
N SER A 30 59.20 -27.77 23.67
CA SER A 30 59.55 -26.86 22.59
C SER A 30 58.27 -26.23 22.07
N LEU A 31 58.09 -24.93 22.26
CA LEU A 31 57.00 -24.21 21.63
C LEU A 31 57.16 -24.39 20.13
N THR A 32 56.25 -25.16 19.54
CA THR A 32 56.20 -25.29 18.09
C THR A 32 55.89 -23.92 17.50
N LEU A 33 56.44 -23.64 16.32
CA LEU A 33 56.26 -22.37 15.61
C LEU A 33 54.77 -21.95 15.54
N ASN A 34 53.87 -22.93 15.37
CA ASN A 34 52.42 -22.73 15.35
C ASN A 34 51.85 -22.13 16.65
N LYS A 35 52.38 -22.52 17.82
CA LYS A 35 51.94 -21.97 19.11
C LYS A 35 52.36 -20.51 19.27
N ILE A 36 53.52 -20.14 18.71
CA ILE A 36 54.01 -18.75 18.72
C ILE A 36 53.11 -17.89 17.83
N TYR A 37 52.78 -18.33 16.62
CA TYR A 37 51.85 -17.61 15.73
C TYR A 37 50.46 -17.43 16.33
N PHE A 38 49.94 -18.45 17.01
CA PHE A 38 48.64 -18.36 17.69
C PHE A 38 48.63 -17.29 18.79
N LEU A 39 49.69 -17.24 19.62
CA LEU A 39 49.81 -16.23 20.67
C LEU A 39 49.92 -14.81 20.11
N ILE A 40 50.67 -14.61 19.02
CA ILE A 40 50.79 -13.32 18.34
C ILE A 40 49.43 -12.87 17.77
N SER A 41 48.68 -13.79 17.16
CA SER A 41 47.33 -13.49 16.63
C SER A 41 46.36 -13.04 17.73
N ILE A 42 46.37 -13.70 18.89
CA ILE A 42 45.56 -13.27 20.04
C ILE A 42 45.99 -11.88 20.50
N LEU A 43 47.30 -11.65 20.65
CA LEU A 43 47.81 -10.37 21.14
C LEU A 43 47.44 -9.20 20.20
N THR A 44 47.56 -9.41 18.89
CA THR A 44 47.16 -8.41 17.88
C THR A 44 45.67 -8.12 17.90
N SER A 45 44.83 -9.15 18.08
CA SER A 45 43.36 -8.98 18.17
C SER A 45 42.98 -8.17 19.41
N ILE A 46 43.63 -8.43 20.56
CA ILE A 46 43.42 -7.66 21.80
C ILE A 46 43.85 -6.20 21.62
N LEU A 47 45.00 -5.95 20.96
CA LEU A 47 45.48 -4.60 20.68
C LEU A 47 44.52 -3.82 19.76
N ILE A 48 43.97 -4.46 18.73
CA ILE A 48 42.96 -3.84 17.85
C ILE A 48 41.70 -3.50 18.65
N ALA A 49 41.22 -4.42 19.48
CA ALA A 49 40.04 -4.20 20.33
C ALA A 49 40.26 -3.06 21.33
N LEU A 50 41.43 -3.00 21.98
CA LEU A 50 41.80 -1.92 22.89
C LEU A 50 41.92 -0.57 22.15
N TYR A 51 42.52 -0.56 20.95
CA TYR A 51 42.60 0.63 20.12
C TYR A 51 41.21 1.14 19.72
N ALA A 52 40.31 0.26 19.30
CA ALA A 52 38.93 0.61 18.98
C ALA A 52 38.19 1.17 20.22
N TYR A 53 38.36 0.52 21.37
CA TYR A 53 37.76 0.93 22.65
C TYR A 53 38.24 2.33 23.10
N PHE A 54 39.55 2.58 23.10
CA PHE A 54 40.11 3.85 23.54
C PHE A 54 39.95 4.98 22.52
N LYS A 55 39.76 4.69 21.22
CA LYS A 55 39.59 5.69 20.16
C LYS A 55 38.12 6.02 19.87
N MET A 56 37.16 5.37 20.53
CA MET A 56 35.72 5.68 20.44
C MET A 56 35.11 6.48 21.62
N PRO A 57 35.78 7.47 22.26
CA PRO A 57 35.14 8.27 23.32
C PRO A 57 34.11 9.28 22.78
N HIS A 58 33.91 9.35 21.45
CA HIS A 58 32.95 10.26 20.81
C HIS A 58 31.63 9.60 20.40
N PHE A 59 31.50 8.26 20.44
CA PHE A 59 30.28 7.61 19.97
C PHE A 59 29.09 7.88 20.90
N ASP A 60 29.30 7.88 22.23
CA ASP A 60 28.23 8.15 23.19
C ASP A 60 27.67 9.59 23.12
N ARG A 61 28.47 10.57 22.72
CA ARG A 61 27.98 11.95 22.48
C ARG A 61 27.21 12.05 21.17
N ILE A 62 27.72 11.43 20.10
CA ILE A 62 27.05 11.43 18.80
C ILE A 62 25.71 10.71 18.88
N VAL A 63 25.62 9.61 19.65
CA VAL A 63 24.36 8.90 19.87
C VAL A 63 23.37 9.71 20.72
N LYS A 64 23.83 10.46 21.75
CA LYS A 64 22.92 11.29 22.55
C LYS A 64 22.32 12.48 21.80
N ASP A 65 23.07 13.10 20.89
CA ASP A 65 22.59 14.26 20.13
C ASP A 65 21.73 13.87 18.91
N TYR A 66 21.81 12.61 18.43
CA TYR A 66 21.01 12.10 17.30
C TYR A 66 19.73 11.36 17.69
N VAL A 67 19.52 11.09 18.97
CA VAL A 67 18.52 10.13 19.44
C VAL A 67 17.63 10.82 20.46
N ASN A 68 16.90 11.86 20.04
CA ASN A 68 15.65 12.24 20.71
C ASN A 68 14.55 11.28 20.23
N LEU A 69 14.73 9.99 20.52
CA LEU A 69 13.86 8.88 20.05
C LEU A 69 12.39 9.12 20.36
N ASP A 70 12.10 9.79 21.47
CA ASP A 70 10.74 10.09 21.88
C ASP A 70 10.07 11.14 20.98
N GLU A 71 10.83 12.14 20.53
CA GLU A 71 10.33 13.18 19.63
C GLU A 71 10.15 12.66 18.19
N ASP A 72 11.12 11.89 17.69
CA ASP A 72 11.03 11.23 16.38
C ASP A 72 9.91 10.18 16.34
N ARG A 73 9.75 9.41 17.41
CA ARG A 73 8.65 8.43 17.54
C ARG A 73 7.30 9.13 17.66
N SER A 74 7.22 10.24 18.39
CA SER A 74 6.01 11.07 18.47
C SER A 74 5.63 11.63 17.10
N MET A 75 6.61 12.16 16.35
CA MET A 75 6.40 12.68 15.00
C MET A 75 6.00 11.59 14.00
N PHE A 76 6.62 10.41 14.07
CA PHE A 76 6.26 9.24 13.26
C PHE A 76 4.83 8.78 13.55
N ASN A 77 4.47 8.62 14.83
CA ASN A 77 3.13 8.19 15.24
C ASN A 77 2.07 9.22 14.83
N LYS A 78 2.38 10.52 14.90
CA LYS A 78 1.49 11.58 14.42
C LYS A 78 1.27 11.48 12.91
N LYS A 79 2.34 11.34 12.12
CA LYS A 79 2.24 11.16 10.66
C LYS A 79 1.52 9.87 10.28
N LEU A 80 1.73 8.79 11.03
CA LEU A 80 1.03 7.52 10.84
C LEU A 80 -0.48 7.68 11.09
N SER A 81 -0.85 8.36 12.18
CA SER A 81 -2.25 8.70 12.49
C SER A 81 -2.89 9.59 11.43
N GLU A 82 -2.18 10.62 10.95
CA GLU A 82 -2.62 11.48 9.85
C GLU A 82 -2.80 10.70 8.54
N TYR A 83 -1.89 9.77 8.24
CA TYR A 83 -1.98 8.88 7.08
C TYR A 83 -3.14 7.89 7.21
N GLU A 84 -3.34 7.29 8.38
CA GLU A 84 -4.48 6.40 8.66
C GLU A 84 -5.80 7.14 8.55
N LYS A 85 -5.88 8.36 9.07
CA LYS A 85 -7.04 9.25 8.91
C LYS A 85 -7.28 9.58 7.44
N PHE A 86 -6.25 10.00 6.70
CA PHE A 86 -6.34 10.26 5.27
C PHE A 86 -6.80 9.02 4.48
N LYS A 87 -6.28 7.84 4.82
CA LYS A 87 -6.68 6.57 4.19
C LYS A 87 -8.13 6.22 4.50
N LYS A 88 -8.57 6.42 5.75
CA LYS A 88 -9.94 6.20 6.21
C LYS A 88 -10.92 7.15 5.51
N ASP A 89 -10.56 8.41 5.38
CA ASP A 89 -11.36 9.44 4.72
C ASP A 89 -11.50 9.17 3.21
N ASN A 90 -10.53 8.44 2.62
CA ASN A 90 -10.49 8.09 1.20
C ASN A 90 -10.84 6.62 0.89
N LEU A 91 -11.45 5.87 1.82
CA LEU A 91 -11.82 4.46 1.59
C LEU A 91 -12.72 4.31 0.34
N ASP A 92 -13.61 5.26 0.09
CA ASP A 92 -14.47 5.25 -1.10
C ASP A 92 -13.68 5.31 -2.40
N SER A 93 -12.65 6.16 -2.45
CA SER A 93 -11.80 6.30 -3.64
C SER A 93 -11.07 4.99 -3.95
N ASN A 94 -10.56 4.32 -2.91
CA ASN A 94 -9.92 3.01 -3.04
C ASN A 94 -10.90 1.93 -3.50
N PHE A 95 -12.14 1.96 -2.99
CA PHE A 95 -13.21 1.07 -3.43
C PHE A 95 -13.50 1.26 -4.92
N TYR A 96 -13.79 2.49 -5.38
CA TYR A 96 -14.11 2.76 -6.78
C TYR A 96 -12.92 2.49 -7.71
N SER A 97 -11.69 2.80 -7.29
CA SER A 97 -10.47 2.46 -8.03
C SER A 97 -10.35 0.94 -8.22
N SER A 98 -10.65 0.16 -7.18
CA SER A 98 -10.63 -1.31 -7.24
C SER A 98 -11.73 -1.84 -8.17
N LEU A 99 -12.94 -1.27 -8.14
CA LEU A 99 -14.02 -1.63 -9.07
C LEU A 99 -13.65 -1.37 -10.53
N ILE A 100 -13.08 -0.20 -10.85
CA ILE A 100 -12.67 0.16 -12.21
C ILE A 100 -11.62 -0.85 -12.73
N LYS A 101 -10.71 -1.30 -11.87
CA LYS A 101 -9.70 -2.31 -12.17
C LYS A 101 -10.23 -3.74 -12.19
N LYS A 102 -11.52 -3.94 -11.87
CA LYS A 102 -12.15 -5.26 -11.65
C LYS A 102 -11.46 -6.11 -10.56
N ASP A 103 -10.76 -5.46 -9.63
CA ASP A 103 -10.18 -6.11 -8.45
C ASP A 103 -11.23 -6.16 -7.32
N PHE A 104 -12.15 -7.11 -7.47
CA PHE A 104 -13.25 -7.28 -6.52
C PHE A 104 -12.79 -7.74 -5.13
N ALA A 105 -11.64 -8.41 -5.04
CA ALA A 105 -11.08 -8.85 -3.76
C ALA A 105 -10.60 -7.64 -2.95
N SER A 106 -9.91 -6.69 -3.59
CA SER A 106 -9.52 -5.44 -2.93
C SER A 106 -10.72 -4.56 -2.59
N ALA A 107 -11.72 -4.48 -3.49
CA ALA A 107 -12.97 -3.76 -3.20
C ALA A 107 -13.71 -4.34 -1.98
N SER A 108 -13.74 -5.67 -1.84
CA SER A 108 -14.36 -6.35 -0.68
C SER A 108 -13.61 -6.06 0.61
N ARG A 109 -12.27 -6.12 0.59
CA ARG A 109 -11.41 -5.79 1.74
C ARG A 109 -11.61 -4.36 2.23
N VAL A 110 -11.84 -3.41 1.32
CA VAL A 110 -12.16 -2.02 1.70
C VAL A 110 -13.48 -1.96 2.46
N ILE A 111 -14.51 -2.67 2.00
CA ILE A 111 -15.81 -2.73 2.69
C ILE A 111 -15.68 -3.37 4.09
N GLU A 112 -14.89 -4.43 4.23
CA GLU A 112 -14.67 -5.13 5.51
C GLU A 112 -14.00 -4.24 6.57
N GLN A 113 -13.24 -3.24 6.15
CA GLN A 113 -12.60 -2.26 7.04
C GLN A 113 -13.55 -1.15 7.51
N MET A 114 -14.76 -1.08 6.96
CA MET A 114 -15.77 -0.08 7.31
C MET A 114 -16.70 -0.59 8.41
N ASP A 115 -17.35 0.34 9.12
CA ASP A 115 -18.39 -0.03 10.08
C ASP A 115 -19.57 -0.70 9.35
N ASN A 116 -19.75 -2.00 9.58
CA ASN A 116 -20.76 -2.83 8.92
C ASN A 116 -22.20 -2.41 9.23
N LYS A 117 -22.42 -1.52 10.23
CA LYS A 117 -23.74 -0.94 10.53
C LYS A 117 -24.06 0.32 9.74
N SER A 118 -23.12 0.87 8.97
CA SER A 118 -23.33 2.08 8.19
C SER A 118 -24.18 1.81 6.93
N THR A 119 -25.17 2.68 6.66
CA THR A 119 -25.94 2.66 5.39
C THR A 119 -25.02 2.80 4.19
N LYS A 120 -23.88 3.47 4.35
CA LYS A 120 -22.82 3.57 3.34
C LYS A 120 -22.27 2.21 2.92
N VAL A 121 -22.07 1.29 3.85
CA VAL A 121 -21.56 -0.06 3.55
C VAL A 121 -22.57 -0.86 2.74
N GLU A 122 -23.87 -0.70 3.03
CA GLU A 122 -24.96 -1.33 2.26
C GLU A 122 -24.91 -0.90 0.78
N LYS A 123 -24.76 0.41 0.52
CA LYS A 123 -24.56 0.96 -0.83
C LYS A 123 -23.33 0.38 -1.53
N LEU A 124 -22.16 0.38 -0.87
CA LEU A 124 -20.93 -0.10 -1.51
C LEU A 124 -21.00 -1.61 -1.80
N LYS A 125 -21.63 -2.41 -0.94
CA LYS A 125 -21.90 -3.82 -1.22
C LYS A 125 -22.78 -3.98 -2.45
N ALA A 126 -23.86 -3.21 -2.57
CA ALA A 126 -24.71 -3.25 -3.77
C ALA A 126 -23.94 -2.94 -5.05
N PHE A 127 -23.07 -1.92 -5.03
CA PHE A 127 -22.26 -1.52 -6.18
C PHE A 127 -21.24 -2.60 -6.55
N LEU A 128 -20.67 -3.28 -5.54
CA LEU A 128 -19.78 -4.42 -5.75
C LEU A 128 -20.51 -5.59 -6.41
N TYR A 129 -21.70 -5.96 -5.92
CA TYR A 129 -22.50 -7.03 -6.54
C TYR A 129 -22.89 -6.68 -7.97
N PHE A 130 -23.30 -5.43 -8.22
CA PHE A 130 -23.60 -4.97 -9.56
C PHE A 130 -22.39 -5.08 -10.50
N ALA A 131 -21.20 -4.68 -10.04
CA ALA A 131 -19.98 -4.78 -10.84
C ALA A 131 -19.52 -6.23 -11.11
N LYS A 132 -20.00 -7.18 -10.31
CA LYS A 132 -19.84 -8.64 -10.51
C LYS A 132 -20.94 -9.26 -11.37
N ASP A 133 -21.84 -8.44 -11.92
CA ASP A 133 -23.05 -8.87 -12.64
C ASP A 133 -24.04 -9.70 -11.80
N ASP A 134 -23.94 -9.63 -10.47
CA ASP A 134 -24.91 -10.22 -9.55
C ASP A 134 -26.05 -9.23 -9.29
N TYR A 135 -26.91 -9.06 -10.29
CA TYR A 135 -28.02 -8.10 -10.25
C TYR A 135 -29.09 -8.49 -9.22
N THR A 136 -29.21 -9.75 -8.86
CA THR A 136 -30.16 -10.19 -7.82
C THR A 136 -29.74 -9.69 -6.45
N MET A 137 -28.48 -9.89 -6.06
CA MET A 137 -27.97 -9.38 -4.78
C MET A 137 -27.88 -7.85 -4.76
N ALA A 138 -27.43 -7.25 -5.87
CA ALA A 138 -27.40 -5.79 -5.99
C ALA A 138 -28.79 -5.18 -5.83
N LYS A 139 -29.80 -5.73 -6.50
CA LYS A 139 -31.20 -5.30 -6.40
C LYS A 139 -31.70 -5.35 -4.97
N SER A 140 -31.55 -6.50 -4.30
CA SER A 140 -32.07 -6.70 -2.94
C SER A 140 -31.51 -5.66 -1.96
N LEU A 141 -30.21 -5.34 -2.07
CA LEU A 141 -29.58 -4.32 -1.21
C LEU A 141 -30.06 -2.91 -1.57
N LEU A 142 -30.14 -2.59 -2.86
CA LEU A 142 -30.57 -1.26 -3.30
C LEU A 142 -32.03 -0.98 -2.95
N GLU A 143 -32.93 -1.96 -3.04
CA GLU A 143 -34.33 -1.78 -2.67
C GLU A 143 -34.49 -1.38 -1.20
N SER A 144 -33.69 -1.96 -0.30
CA SER A 144 -33.70 -1.56 1.12
C SER A 144 -33.05 -0.20 1.32
N TYR A 145 -31.94 0.06 0.63
CA TYR A 145 -31.17 1.29 0.76
C TYR A 145 -31.93 2.52 0.27
N VAL A 146 -32.54 2.48 -0.93
CA VAL A 146 -33.22 3.66 -1.53
C VAL A 146 -34.50 4.07 -0.80
N GLN A 147 -35.07 3.19 0.03
CA GLN A 147 -36.20 3.54 0.90
C GLN A 147 -35.74 4.35 2.12
N LYS A 148 -34.49 4.18 2.54
CA LYS A 148 -33.89 4.87 3.69
C LYS A 148 -33.19 6.16 3.26
N GLU A 149 -32.49 6.10 2.12
CA GLU A 149 -31.55 7.11 1.65
C GLU A 149 -31.94 7.58 0.24
N LYS A 150 -32.07 8.89 0.06
CA LYS A 150 -32.42 9.50 -1.23
C LYS A 150 -31.16 9.78 -2.07
N ASP A 151 -30.33 8.77 -2.27
CA ASP A 151 -29.07 8.89 -3.03
C ASP A 151 -29.31 8.73 -4.54
N PRO A 152 -29.03 9.76 -5.36
CA PRO A 152 -29.18 9.69 -6.81
C PRO A 152 -28.41 8.52 -7.43
N SER A 153 -27.21 8.20 -6.93
CA SER A 153 -26.39 7.14 -7.52
C SER A 153 -27.01 5.76 -7.32
N ALA A 154 -27.59 5.52 -6.15
CA ALA A 154 -28.27 4.26 -5.83
C ALA A 154 -29.60 4.13 -6.59
N ILE A 155 -30.38 5.22 -6.65
CA ILE A 155 -31.62 5.29 -7.43
C ILE A 155 -31.34 5.01 -8.91
N ASN A 156 -30.27 5.61 -9.44
CA ASN A 156 -29.86 5.40 -10.82
C ASN A 156 -29.51 3.94 -11.10
N LEU A 157 -28.77 3.31 -10.18
CA LEU A 157 -28.34 1.92 -10.30
C LEU A 157 -29.52 0.94 -10.24
N ILE A 158 -30.43 1.12 -9.28
CA ILE A 158 -31.60 0.24 -9.15
C ILE A 158 -32.56 0.41 -10.33
N SER A 159 -32.73 1.63 -10.84
CA SER A 159 -33.49 1.89 -12.05
C SER A 159 -32.89 1.16 -13.25
N TYR A 160 -31.55 1.15 -13.39
CA TYR A 160 -30.89 0.41 -14.45
C TYR A 160 -31.12 -1.10 -14.34
N ILE A 161 -31.08 -1.66 -13.13
CA ILE A 161 -31.36 -3.09 -12.92
C ILE A 161 -32.80 -3.43 -13.30
N TYR A 162 -33.78 -2.59 -12.93
CA TYR A 162 -35.16 -2.80 -13.35
C TYR A 162 -35.33 -2.71 -14.88
N TYR A 163 -34.66 -1.73 -15.49
CA TYR A 163 -34.61 -1.60 -16.94
C TYR A 163 -34.01 -2.84 -17.62
N SER A 164 -32.93 -3.41 -17.07
CA SER A 164 -32.29 -4.59 -17.66
C SER A 164 -33.15 -5.85 -17.57
N TYR A 165 -34.03 -5.93 -16.56
CA TYR A 165 -35.08 -6.96 -16.46
C TYR A 165 -36.31 -6.68 -17.34
N GLY A 166 -36.37 -5.54 -18.03
CA GLY A 166 -37.52 -5.12 -18.84
C GLY A 166 -38.69 -4.56 -18.03
N ASP A 167 -38.53 -4.37 -16.72
CA ASP A 167 -39.55 -3.75 -15.85
C ASP A 167 -39.42 -2.22 -15.92
N TYR A 168 -39.81 -1.68 -17.07
CA TYR A 168 -39.73 -0.23 -17.35
C TYR A 168 -40.64 0.61 -16.44
N VAL A 169 -41.73 0.01 -15.94
CA VAL A 169 -42.64 0.67 -15.00
C VAL A 169 -41.94 0.90 -13.67
N LYS A 170 -41.34 -0.14 -13.07
CA LYS A 170 -40.59 0.04 -11.82
C LYS A 170 -39.35 0.90 -11.99
N ALA A 171 -38.63 0.76 -13.12
CA ALA A 171 -37.53 1.67 -13.43
C ALA A 171 -38.01 3.14 -13.38
N ASN A 172 -39.20 3.41 -13.92
CA ASN A 172 -39.77 4.75 -13.96
C ASN A 172 -40.22 5.22 -12.58
N GLU A 173 -40.84 4.35 -11.79
CA GLU A 173 -41.20 4.64 -10.40
C GLU A 173 -39.98 5.00 -9.54
N MET A 174 -38.83 4.35 -9.75
CA MET A 174 -37.60 4.70 -9.03
C MET A 174 -37.11 6.10 -9.38
N LEU A 175 -37.21 6.50 -10.65
CA LEU A 175 -36.73 7.80 -11.13
C LEU A 175 -37.72 8.96 -10.86
N GLN A 176 -39.03 8.72 -10.89
CA GLN A 176 -40.05 9.77 -10.79
C GLN A 176 -40.23 10.33 -9.38
N LYS A 177 -39.89 9.57 -8.33
CA LYS A 177 -40.14 9.96 -6.94
C LYS A 177 -39.30 11.14 -6.46
N GLU A 178 -38.30 11.58 -7.21
CA GLU A 178 -37.35 12.56 -6.73
C GLU A 178 -37.08 13.69 -7.76
N ASP A 179 -37.15 14.93 -7.27
CA ASP A 179 -36.74 16.15 -7.98
C ASP A 179 -35.21 16.32 -7.92
N LEU A 180 -34.50 15.33 -8.46
CA LEU A 180 -33.04 15.32 -8.46
C LEU A 180 -32.52 16.02 -9.71
N LYS A 181 -31.71 17.05 -9.48
CA LYS A 181 -30.96 17.81 -10.49
C LYS A 181 -29.62 17.15 -10.82
N ASP A 182 -29.61 15.83 -10.99
CA ASP A 182 -28.42 15.09 -11.43
C ASP A 182 -28.48 14.85 -12.94
N GLY A 183 -27.42 15.21 -13.66
CA GLY A 183 -27.37 15.10 -15.11
C GLY A 183 -27.50 13.66 -15.63
N ASN A 184 -26.84 12.70 -14.99
CA ASN A 184 -26.90 11.30 -15.40
C ASN A 184 -28.30 10.71 -15.15
N LEU A 185 -28.93 11.09 -14.04
CA LEU A 185 -30.29 10.68 -13.73
C LEU A 185 -31.29 11.22 -14.77
N LEU A 186 -31.13 12.49 -15.17
CA LEU A 186 -31.94 13.10 -16.23
C LEU A 186 -31.76 12.39 -17.57
N ILE A 187 -30.54 12.01 -17.96
CA ILE A 187 -30.34 11.17 -19.14
C ILE A 187 -31.13 9.87 -19.03
N ASN A 188 -31.06 9.18 -17.89
CA ASN A 188 -31.71 7.89 -17.72
C ASN A 188 -33.25 8.02 -17.71
N LYS A 189 -33.79 9.12 -17.17
CA LYS A 189 -35.21 9.50 -17.36
C LYS A 189 -35.54 9.67 -18.85
N GLY A 190 -34.66 10.32 -19.61
CA GLY A 190 -34.82 10.47 -21.06
C GLY A 190 -34.83 9.14 -21.81
N MET A 191 -33.91 8.23 -21.48
CA MET A 191 -33.85 6.88 -22.05
C MET A 191 -35.12 6.08 -21.76
N LEU A 192 -35.65 6.22 -20.55
CA LEU A 192 -36.83 5.49 -20.15
C LEU A 192 -38.11 6.04 -20.80
N ALA A 193 -38.24 7.36 -20.87
CA ALA A 193 -39.31 8.02 -21.61
C ALA A 193 -39.31 7.61 -23.09
N GLU A 194 -38.12 7.52 -23.72
CA GLU A 194 -37.96 7.02 -25.10
C GLU A 194 -38.49 5.58 -25.22
N ARG A 195 -38.18 4.70 -24.26
CA ARG A 195 -38.69 3.32 -24.24
C ARG A 195 -40.19 3.21 -24.04
N LEU A 196 -40.76 4.11 -23.24
CA LEU A 196 -42.20 4.19 -22.99
C LEU A 196 -42.95 4.91 -24.13
N GLY A 197 -42.25 5.41 -25.14
CA GLY A 197 -42.84 6.08 -26.31
C GLY A 197 -43.11 7.57 -26.13
N ASP A 198 -42.78 8.15 -24.97
CA ASP A 198 -42.91 9.59 -24.72
C ASP A 198 -41.67 10.34 -25.20
N LEU A 199 -41.61 10.56 -26.52
CA LEU A 199 -40.50 11.26 -27.16
C LEU A 199 -40.36 12.72 -26.72
N ARG A 200 -41.46 13.37 -26.30
CA ARG A 200 -41.42 14.77 -25.84
C ARG A 200 -40.77 14.86 -24.46
N ALA A 201 -41.20 14.03 -23.52
CA ALA A 201 -40.56 13.94 -22.21
C ALA A 201 -39.10 13.49 -22.35
N ALA A 202 -38.81 12.54 -23.25
CA ALA A 202 -37.44 12.10 -23.52
C ALA A 202 -36.53 13.27 -23.95
N LEU A 203 -37.02 14.09 -24.89
CA LEU A 203 -36.30 15.26 -25.38
C LEU A 203 -35.99 16.25 -24.25
N GLU A 204 -37.02 16.59 -23.45
CA GLU A 204 -36.87 17.52 -22.32
C GLU A 204 -35.82 17.04 -21.31
N PHE A 205 -35.87 15.76 -20.94
CA PHE A 205 -34.92 15.17 -20.01
C PHE A 205 -33.49 15.13 -20.55
N TYR A 206 -33.30 14.77 -21.83
CA TYR A 206 -31.97 14.79 -22.44
C TYR A 206 -31.38 16.20 -22.54
N GLU A 207 -32.20 17.20 -22.91
CA GLU A 207 -31.75 18.59 -22.99
C GLU A 207 -31.39 19.14 -21.61
N LYS A 208 -32.19 18.87 -20.58
CA LYS A 208 -31.85 19.20 -19.18
C LYS A 208 -30.62 18.46 -18.69
N GLY A 209 -30.45 17.18 -19.03
CA GLY A 209 -29.26 16.40 -18.64
C GLY A 209 -27.98 16.94 -19.28
N LEU A 210 -28.04 17.37 -20.54
CA LEU A 210 -26.89 17.92 -21.28
C LEU A 210 -26.29 19.17 -20.63
N THR A 211 -27.08 19.98 -19.93
CA THR A 211 -26.58 21.20 -19.26
C THR A 211 -25.86 20.91 -17.95
N LEU A 212 -26.04 19.71 -17.37
CA LEU A 212 -25.55 19.35 -16.04
C LEU A 212 -24.42 18.31 -16.06
N ILE A 213 -24.07 17.78 -17.23
CA ILE A 213 -23.04 16.74 -17.34
C ILE A 213 -21.72 17.38 -17.72
N ASP A 214 -20.62 16.84 -17.18
CA ASP A 214 -19.28 17.27 -17.53
C ASP A 214 -18.63 16.39 -18.59
N SER A 215 -18.98 15.10 -18.66
CA SER A 215 -18.36 14.13 -19.58
C SER A 215 -18.69 14.39 -21.06
N ASP A 216 -17.66 14.70 -21.86
CA ASP A 216 -17.79 14.92 -23.31
C ASP A 216 -18.29 13.70 -24.07
N VAL A 217 -17.87 12.50 -23.65
CA VAL A 217 -18.31 11.24 -24.26
C VAL A 217 -19.81 11.04 -24.05
N ILE A 218 -20.31 11.31 -22.85
CA ILE A 218 -21.75 11.22 -22.55
C ILE A 218 -22.51 12.31 -23.31
N LYS A 219 -22.02 13.56 -23.29
CA LYS A 219 -22.61 14.67 -24.06
C LYS A 219 -22.78 14.33 -25.54
N TYR A 220 -21.75 13.75 -26.16
CA TYR A 220 -21.80 13.37 -27.58
C TYR A 220 -22.92 12.35 -27.85
N LYS A 221 -23.00 11.28 -27.03
CA LYS A 221 -24.05 10.26 -27.17
C LYS A 221 -25.46 10.86 -27.01
N VAL A 222 -25.64 11.75 -26.03
CA VAL A 222 -26.94 12.38 -25.79
C VAL A 222 -27.30 13.36 -26.89
N LYS A 223 -26.35 14.12 -27.45
CA LYS A 223 -26.60 14.98 -28.62
C LYS A 223 -27.10 14.19 -29.83
N ILE A 224 -26.57 12.99 -30.07
CA ILE A 224 -27.09 12.09 -31.11
C ILE A 224 -28.55 11.72 -30.83
N LYS A 225 -28.87 11.36 -29.58
CA LYS A 225 -30.24 11.03 -29.16
C LYS A 225 -31.19 12.20 -29.33
N VAL A 226 -30.83 13.39 -28.84
CA VAL A 226 -31.60 14.63 -29.03
C VAL A 226 -31.88 14.88 -30.51
N LYS A 227 -30.86 14.80 -31.37
CA LYS A 227 -31.03 14.98 -32.81
C LYS A 227 -31.99 13.96 -33.41
N SER A 228 -31.86 12.68 -33.04
CA SER A 228 -32.74 11.63 -33.54
C SER A 228 -34.21 11.83 -33.12
N ILE A 229 -34.43 12.29 -31.90
CA ILE A 229 -35.77 12.55 -31.36
C ILE A 229 -36.38 13.80 -32.02
N LYS A 230 -35.60 14.87 -32.20
CA LYS A 230 -36.07 16.06 -32.94
C LYS A 230 -36.52 15.72 -34.35
N LEU A 231 -35.73 14.91 -35.07
CA LEU A 231 -36.11 14.40 -36.39
C LEU A 231 -37.42 13.59 -36.35
N ALA A 232 -37.56 12.68 -35.39
CA ALA A 232 -38.79 11.89 -35.23
C ALA A 232 -40.03 12.74 -34.88
N LEU A 233 -39.83 13.86 -34.18
CA LEU A 233 -40.88 14.81 -33.81
C LEU A 233 -41.13 15.90 -34.88
N GLY A 234 -40.33 15.95 -35.95
CA GLY A 234 -40.42 17.01 -36.96
C GLY A 234 -39.97 18.39 -36.48
N ILE A 235 -39.12 18.45 -35.46
CA ILE A 235 -38.54 19.68 -34.90
C ILE A 235 -37.23 19.98 -35.65
N GLN A 236 -37.10 21.18 -36.21
CA GLN A 236 -35.90 21.65 -36.92
C GLN A 236 -34.79 22.08 -35.96
#